data_AF-A0A2N3K760-F1
#
_entry.id   AF-A0A2N3K760-F1
#
_cell.length_a   1.000
_cell.length_b   1.000
_cell.length_c   1.000
_cell.angle_alpha   90.00
_cell.angle_beta   90.00
_cell.angle_gamma   90.00
#
_symmetry.space_group_name_H-M   'P 1'
#
loop_
_entity.id
_entity.type
_entity.pdbx_description
1 polymer ?
#
loop_
_entity_poly.entity_id
_entity_poly.type
_entity_poly.pdbx_seq_one_letter_code
_entity_poly.pdbx_strand_id
1 'polypeptide(L)'
;MSTANEALPRKRWWNSLFQGLQKMGRSLQLPIAVLPAAGILNRLGQPDVFGDEGLGWTGVAKVMAGAGGGLLDPNIGLPLLFCVGVAIGMAKKADGSTALAAVAGFLVYYNVLQQFPKDCPADTKDVLAGCQAADGTVVAYEFQNPGVFGGIVIGLLAAYFWQRFHRTRLVDWLGFFNGRRLVPIIMAFVAIAFAAICLWIWPPIGDGLESFSDWLIGLGSWGAGIFGVANRALLVIGLHQFLNVPIWFQFGSYTTPDGQVVHGDITRFLAGDPTAGQFTSGFFPIMMFALPAAALAIAHSAKPHRRKEVGGLMLSVGLTSFVTGITEPLEYSFLFIAPVLYVIHALLTGVSMAVTWAFGVHDGFSFSAGLIDYVINWGLATKPWLIIPIGLAFAVVYYVVFRVLITKLDLKTPGREDEEEVEDTTKA
;
A
#
# COMPACT_ATOMS: atom_id res chain seq x y z
N MET A 1 -49.74 -24.17 -22.93
CA MET A 1 -48.79 -23.05 -23.12
C MET A 1 -48.45 -22.50 -21.74
N SER A 2 -47.30 -22.89 -21.19
CA SER A 2 -46.79 -22.36 -19.92
C SER A 2 -45.55 -21.55 -20.27
N THR A 3 -45.65 -20.23 -20.21
CA THR A 3 -44.55 -19.29 -20.39
C THR A 3 -43.62 -19.38 -19.18
N ALA A 4 -42.48 -20.04 -19.34
CA ALA A 4 -41.39 -19.98 -18.39
C ALA A 4 -40.85 -18.55 -18.35
N ASN A 5 -40.90 -17.94 -17.17
CA ASN A 5 -40.32 -16.63 -16.90
C ASN A 5 -38.81 -16.86 -16.68
N GLU A 6 -38.00 -16.66 -17.72
CA GLU A 6 -36.53 -16.68 -17.58
C GLU A 6 -36.08 -15.49 -16.72
N ALA A 7 -35.63 -15.78 -15.50
CA ALA A 7 -34.97 -14.80 -14.65
C ALA A 7 -33.59 -14.44 -15.22
N LEU A 8 -33.37 -13.15 -15.51
CA LEU A 8 -32.13 -12.59 -16.07
C LEU A 8 -30.86 -12.90 -15.25
N PRO A 9 -29.67 -12.96 -15.89
CA PRO A 9 -28.44 -13.53 -15.32
C PRO A 9 -27.66 -12.50 -14.48
N ARG A 10 -28.23 -12.02 -13.37
CA ARG A 10 -27.59 -10.98 -12.53
C ARG A 10 -26.40 -11.51 -11.71
N LYS A 11 -26.31 -12.82 -11.45
CA LYS A 11 -25.25 -13.44 -10.62
C LYS A 11 -23.86 -13.55 -11.29
N ARG A 12 -23.78 -13.58 -12.63
CA ARG A 12 -22.50 -13.85 -13.33
C ARG A 12 -21.55 -12.64 -13.33
N TRP A 13 -22.09 -11.42 -13.49
CA TRP A 13 -21.31 -10.18 -13.52
C TRP A 13 -20.70 -9.84 -12.17
N TRP A 14 -21.46 -9.96 -11.07
CA TRP A 14 -20.96 -9.74 -9.71
C TRP A 14 -19.81 -10.66 -9.35
N ASN A 15 -19.91 -11.95 -9.70
CA ASN A 15 -18.85 -12.92 -9.44
C ASN A 15 -17.58 -12.60 -10.25
N SER A 16 -17.71 -12.20 -11.52
CA SER A 16 -16.57 -11.80 -12.35
C SER A 16 -15.92 -10.49 -11.86
N LEU A 17 -16.71 -9.52 -11.41
CA LEU A 17 -16.22 -8.26 -10.84
C LEU A 17 -15.46 -8.52 -9.53
N PHE A 18 -16.04 -9.32 -8.63
CA PHE A 18 -15.40 -9.67 -7.35
C PHE A 18 -14.08 -10.42 -7.54
N GLN A 19 -14.06 -11.42 -8.43
CA GLN A 19 -12.82 -12.12 -8.80
C GLN A 19 -11.78 -11.17 -9.42
N GLY A 20 -12.23 -10.21 -10.23
CA GLY A 20 -11.38 -9.15 -10.78
C GLY A 20 -10.76 -8.27 -9.70
N LEU A 21 -11.54 -7.84 -8.70
CA LEU A 21 -11.06 -7.04 -7.57
C LEU A 21 -10.06 -7.82 -6.71
N GLN A 22 -10.31 -9.10 -6.43
CA GLN A 22 -9.36 -9.94 -5.71
C GLN A 22 -8.06 -10.14 -6.48
N LYS A 23 -8.14 -10.37 -7.80
CA LYS A 23 -6.96 -10.49 -8.67
C LYS A 23 -6.15 -9.20 -8.68
N MET A 24 -6.83 -8.06 -8.73
CA MET A 24 -6.23 -6.73 -8.66
C MET A 24 -5.51 -6.52 -7.32
N GLY A 25 -6.16 -6.83 -6.19
CA GLY A 25 -5.52 -6.76 -4.87
C GLY A 25 -4.23 -7.59 -4.78
N ARG A 26 -4.24 -8.82 -5.30
CA ARG A 26 -3.03 -9.66 -5.38
C ARG A 26 -1.95 -9.09 -6.30
N SER A 27 -2.34 -8.45 -7.41
CA SER A 27 -1.38 -7.83 -8.34
C SER A 27 -0.63 -6.64 -7.73
N LEU A 28 -1.26 -5.93 -6.78
CA LEU A 28 -0.65 -4.82 -6.05
C LEU A 28 0.33 -5.28 -4.96
N GLN A 29 0.26 -6.54 -4.51
CA GLN A 29 1.18 -7.04 -3.48
C GLN A 29 2.63 -7.20 -3.97
N LEU A 30 2.82 -7.56 -5.24
CA LEU A 30 4.15 -7.77 -5.81
C LEU A 30 5.07 -6.54 -5.71
N PRO A 31 4.66 -5.33 -6.13
CA PRO A 31 5.49 -4.12 -5.98
C PRO A 31 5.65 -3.72 -4.51
N ILE A 32 4.62 -3.95 -3.69
CA ILE A 32 4.64 -3.63 -2.26
C ILE A 32 5.69 -4.45 -1.51
N ALA A 33 5.95 -5.68 -1.94
CA ALA A 33 6.96 -6.56 -1.33
C ALA A 33 8.39 -5.97 -1.38
N VAL A 34 8.65 -4.97 -2.24
CA VAL A 34 9.96 -4.29 -2.34
C VAL A 34 10.09 -3.11 -1.38
N LEU A 35 8.98 -2.55 -0.91
CA LEU A 35 8.95 -1.39 0.00
C LEU A 35 9.67 -1.58 1.34
N PRO A 36 9.66 -2.77 2.00
CA PRO A 36 10.42 -2.94 3.24
C PRO A 36 11.92 -2.79 3.02
N ALA A 37 12.43 -3.36 1.94
CA ALA A 37 13.83 -3.19 1.58
C ALA A 37 14.14 -1.70 1.28
N ALA A 38 13.28 -1.04 0.51
CA ALA A 38 13.42 0.39 0.20
C ALA A 38 13.47 1.27 1.46
N GLY A 39 12.57 1.00 2.39
CA GLY A 39 12.47 1.63 3.68
C GLY A 39 13.69 1.51 4.57
N ILE A 40 14.11 0.26 4.80
CA ILE A 40 15.30 -0.05 5.59
C ILE A 40 16.52 0.62 4.96
N LEU A 41 16.69 0.53 3.65
CA LEU A 41 17.80 1.21 2.96
C LEU A 41 17.74 2.73 3.17
N ASN A 42 16.57 3.35 2.99
CA ASN A 42 16.43 4.79 3.19
C ASN A 42 16.77 5.20 4.63
N ARG A 43 16.27 4.43 5.61
CA ARG A 43 16.46 4.71 7.03
C ARG A 43 17.91 4.50 7.49
N LEU A 44 18.57 3.45 7.01
CA LEU A 44 20.00 3.23 7.24
C LEU A 44 20.83 4.39 6.68
N GLY A 45 20.33 5.08 5.66
CA GLY A 45 20.97 6.24 5.05
C GLY A 45 20.90 7.55 5.82
N GLN A 46 20.17 7.60 6.94
CA GLN A 46 19.94 8.84 7.70
C GLN A 46 21.16 9.25 8.56
N PRO A 47 21.27 10.56 8.91
CA PRO A 47 22.35 11.11 9.73
C PRO A 47 22.61 10.35 11.03
N ASP A 48 21.54 9.99 11.74
CA ASP A 48 21.54 9.38 13.07
C ASP A 48 21.80 7.87 13.09
N VAL A 49 21.90 7.22 11.91
CA VAL A 49 22.17 5.77 11.79
C VAL A 49 23.56 5.54 11.22
N PHE A 50 23.72 5.56 9.89
CA PHE A 50 25.05 5.43 9.27
C PHE A 50 25.71 6.76 8.98
N GLY A 51 24.98 7.88 9.07
CA GLY A 51 25.51 9.20 8.80
C GLY A 51 26.42 9.73 9.91
N ASP A 52 26.66 11.03 9.87
CA ASP A 52 27.59 11.78 10.71
C ASP A 52 27.20 11.85 12.19
N GLU A 53 25.91 11.77 12.51
CA GLU A 53 25.40 11.75 13.89
C GLU A 53 25.33 10.33 14.49
N GLY A 54 25.45 9.30 13.64
CA GLY A 54 25.46 7.88 14.02
C GLY A 54 26.87 7.27 13.96
N LEU A 55 27.08 6.35 13.01
CA LEU A 55 28.35 5.62 12.84
C LEU A 55 29.47 6.42 12.15
N GLY A 56 29.20 7.59 11.59
CA GLY A 56 30.15 8.40 10.83
C GLY A 56 30.45 7.88 9.41
N TRP A 57 29.69 6.90 8.92
CA TRP A 57 29.87 6.27 7.60
C TRP A 57 29.13 7.03 6.50
N THR A 58 29.42 8.33 6.36
CA THR A 58 28.68 9.25 5.47
C THR A 58 28.59 8.80 4.01
N GLY A 59 29.64 8.15 3.49
CA GLY A 59 29.62 7.55 2.15
C GLY A 59 28.63 6.39 2.02
N VAL A 60 28.56 5.51 3.03
CA VAL A 60 27.60 4.40 3.08
C VAL A 60 26.18 4.94 3.26
N ALA A 61 26.00 5.91 4.15
CA ALA A 61 24.72 6.57 4.38
C ALA A 61 24.14 7.14 3.08
N LYS A 62 24.94 7.89 2.31
CA LYS A 62 24.54 8.43 1.00
C LYS A 62 24.11 7.35 0.01
N VAL A 63 24.82 6.21 -0.04
CA VAL A 63 24.47 5.08 -0.91
C VAL A 63 23.13 4.46 -0.47
N MET A 64 22.93 4.25 0.82
CA MET A 64 21.73 3.64 1.38
C MET A 64 20.50 4.55 1.17
N ALA A 65 20.62 5.85 1.45
CA ALA A 65 19.59 6.84 1.20
C ALA A 65 19.20 6.89 -0.28
N GLY A 66 20.17 6.95 -1.20
CA GLY A 66 19.90 6.95 -2.63
C GLY A 66 19.24 5.67 -3.14
N ALA A 67 19.67 4.50 -2.64
CA ALA A 67 19.10 3.22 -3.02
C ALA A 67 17.65 3.05 -2.55
N GLY A 68 17.36 3.42 -1.29
CA GLY A 68 16.00 3.40 -0.75
C GLY A 68 15.09 4.44 -1.39
N GLY A 69 15.59 5.69 -1.51
CA GLY A 69 14.86 6.80 -2.12
C GLY A 69 14.47 6.54 -3.56
N GLY A 70 15.32 5.90 -4.37
CA GLY A 70 14.97 5.54 -5.75
C GLY A 70 13.80 4.58 -5.88
N LEU A 71 13.54 3.74 -4.87
CA LEU A 71 12.40 2.82 -4.84
C LEU A 71 11.12 3.48 -4.29
N LEU A 72 11.28 4.44 -3.36
CA LEU A 72 10.17 5.21 -2.75
C LEU A 72 9.80 6.46 -3.55
N ASP A 73 10.58 6.82 -4.56
CA ASP A 73 10.37 8.01 -5.38
C ASP A 73 8.93 8.06 -5.95
N PRO A 74 8.13 9.07 -5.61
CA PRO A 74 6.73 9.16 -6.02
C PRO A 74 6.55 9.54 -7.49
N ASN A 75 7.61 9.95 -8.18
CA ASN A 75 7.55 10.40 -9.57
C ASN A 75 7.68 9.25 -10.57
N ILE A 76 8.74 8.46 -10.43
CA ILE A 76 9.11 7.39 -11.34
C ILE A 76 9.16 6.06 -10.61
N GLY A 77 9.91 5.98 -9.51
CA GLY A 77 10.26 4.72 -8.84
C GLY A 77 9.04 3.90 -8.44
N LEU A 78 8.26 4.43 -7.50
CA LEU A 78 7.07 3.77 -6.96
C LEU A 78 5.99 3.54 -8.04
N PRO A 79 5.62 4.54 -8.89
CA PRO A 79 4.64 4.31 -9.95
C PRO A 79 5.06 3.26 -10.97
N LEU A 80 6.35 3.18 -11.32
CA LEU A 80 6.85 2.19 -12.28
C LEU A 80 6.83 0.77 -11.69
N LEU A 81 7.19 0.61 -10.41
CA LEU A 81 7.06 -0.67 -9.71
C LEU A 81 5.61 -1.16 -9.76
N PHE A 82 4.65 -0.29 -9.44
CA PHE A 82 3.23 -0.62 -9.52
C PHE A 82 2.76 -0.93 -10.95
N CYS A 83 3.22 -0.16 -11.93
CA CYS A 83 2.93 -0.39 -13.35
C CYS A 83 3.33 -1.81 -13.78
N VAL A 84 4.56 -2.21 -13.48
CA VAL A 84 5.08 -3.54 -13.81
C VAL A 84 4.37 -4.63 -13.01
N GLY A 85 4.20 -4.42 -11.70
CA GLY A 85 3.55 -5.37 -10.80
C GLY A 85 2.11 -5.69 -11.22
N VAL A 86 1.32 -4.66 -11.53
CA VAL A 86 -0.04 -4.80 -12.03
C VAL A 86 -0.06 -5.46 -13.39
N ALA A 87 0.83 -5.07 -14.32
CA ALA A 87 0.89 -5.67 -15.65
C ALA A 87 1.14 -7.19 -15.58
N ILE A 88 2.08 -7.61 -14.74
CA ILE A 88 2.41 -9.03 -14.55
C ILE A 88 1.27 -9.75 -13.81
N GLY A 89 0.79 -9.20 -12.70
CA GLY A 89 -0.23 -9.84 -11.87
C GLY A 89 -1.59 -9.95 -12.57
N MET A 90 -1.91 -9.01 -13.46
CA MET A 90 -3.16 -9.01 -14.22
C MET A 90 -3.10 -9.79 -15.53
N ALA A 91 -1.90 -10.06 -16.06
CA ALA A 91 -1.73 -10.97 -17.19
C ALA A 91 -2.29 -12.38 -16.88
N LYS A 92 -2.85 -13.05 -17.88
CA LYS A 92 -3.28 -14.46 -17.74
C LYS A 92 -2.10 -15.44 -17.72
N LYS A 93 -0.96 -15.01 -18.27
CA LYS A 93 0.29 -15.79 -18.32
C LYS A 93 1.43 -14.86 -17.97
N ALA A 94 2.27 -15.28 -17.03
CA ALA A 94 3.51 -14.58 -16.71
C ALA A 94 4.43 -14.64 -17.93
N ASP A 95 4.62 -13.51 -18.59
CA ASP A 95 5.50 -13.35 -19.74
C ASP A 95 6.20 -12.00 -19.63
N GLY A 96 7.53 -12.02 -19.65
CA GLY A 96 8.35 -10.82 -19.45
C GLY A 96 8.08 -9.72 -20.50
N SER A 97 7.56 -10.07 -21.68
CA SER A 97 7.18 -9.08 -22.68
C SER A 97 6.00 -8.18 -22.25
N THR A 98 5.16 -8.64 -21.31
CA THR A 98 4.10 -7.80 -20.72
C THR A 98 4.71 -6.68 -19.85
N ALA A 99 5.71 -7.03 -19.04
CA ALA A 99 6.44 -6.06 -18.23
C ALA A 99 7.17 -5.04 -19.10
N LEU A 100 7.85 -5.49 -20.17
CA LEU A 100 8.51 -4.60 -21.11
C LEU A 100 7.54 -3.62 -21.78
N ALA A 101 6.35 -4.08 -22.16
CA ALA A 101 5.31 -3.22 -22.73
C ALA A 101 4.79 -2.19 -21.70
N ALA A 102 4.67 -2.59 -20.44
CA ALA A 102 4.27 -1.69 -19.34
C ALA A 102 5.33 -0.60 -19.09
N VAL A 103 6.61 -0.96 -19.03
CA VAL A 103 7.73 0.01 -18.89
C VAL A 103 7.76 0.98 -20.07
N ALA A 104 7.67 0.47 -21.30
CA ALA A 104 7.66 1.32 -22.49
C ALA A 104 6.49 2.31 -22.49
N GLY A 105 5.28 1.83 -22.17
CA GLY A 105 4.11 2.68 -22.03
C GLY A 105 4.27 3.73 -20.91
N PHE A 106 4.80 3.33 -19.76
CA PHE A 106 5.00 4.23 -18.62
C PHE A 106 5.99 5.34 -18.94
N LEU A 107 7.15 5.00 -19.54
CA LEU A 107 8.14 6.00 -19.90
C LEU A 107 7.60 7.01 -20.92
N VAL A 108 6.82 6.56 -21.90
CA VAL A 108 6.16 7.48 -22.85
C VAL A 108 5.15 8.36 -22.13
N TYR A 109 4.28 7.76 -21.31
CA TYR A 109 3.28 8.48 -20.52
C TYR A 109 3.92 9.56 -19.62
N TYR A 110 4.94 9.20 -18.86
CA TYR A 110 5.68 10.09 -17.97
C TYR A 110 6.29 11.26 -18.77
N ASN A 111 7.06 10.96 -19.81
CA ASN A 111 7.72 12.01 -20.59
C ASN A 111 6.74 12.93 -21.32
N VAL A 112 5.56 12.44 -21.75
CA VAL A 112 4.51 13.28 -22.35
C VAL A 112 3.95 14.26 -21.33
N LEU A 113 3.66 13.83 -20.09
CA LEU A 113 3.24 14.73 -19.02
C LEU A 113 4.30 15.81 -18.75
N GLN A 114 5.58 15.47 -18.91
CA GLN A 114 6.71 16.38 -18.66
C GLN A 114 6.98 17.36 -19.81
N GLN A 115 6.21 17.28 -20.91
CA GLN A 115 6.22 18.33 -21.94
C GLN A 115 5.30 19.50 -21.59
N PHE A 116 4.49 19.37 -20.54
CA PHE A 116 3.49 20.36 -20.14
C PHE A 116 3.69 20.73 -18.66
N PRO A 117 4.66 21.60 -18.34
CA PRO A 117 4.82 22.10 -16.98
C PRO A 117 3.57 22.86 -16.53
N LYS A 118 3.30 22.84 -15.22
CA LYS A 118 2.28 23.73 -14.62
C LYS A 118 2.74 25.18 -14.75
N ASP A 119 1.77 26.09 -14.87
CA ASP A 119 2.05 27.53 -14.93
C ASP A 119 2.78 27.99 -13.65
N CYS A 120 3.82 28.81 -13.84
CA CYS A 120 4.55 29.38 -12.72
C CYS A 120 3.65 30.32 -11.87
N PRO A 121 3.85 30.38 -10.54
CA PRO A 121 3.17 31.34 -9.68
C PRO A 121 3.31 32.79 -10.18
N ALA A 122 2.28 33.62 -9.98
CA ALA A 122 2.18 34.95 -10.57
C ALA A 122 3.32 35.92 -10.18
N ASP A 123 4.01 35.66 -9.08
CA ASP A 123 5.14 36.42 -8.54
C ASP A 123 6.50 35.91 -9.01
N THR A 124 6.52 34.87 -9.86
CA THR A 124 7.74 34.26 -10.40
C THR A 124 7.86 34.47 -11.91
N LYS A 125 9.08 34.37 -12.43
CA LYS A 125 9.39 34.44 -13.86
C LYS A 125 9.64 33.05 -14.40
N ASP A 126 8.96 32.69 -15.48
CA ASP A 126 9.28 31.51 -16.27
C ASP A 126 10.68 31.66 -16.89
N VAL A 127 11.57 30.72 -16.54
CA VAL A 127 12.91 30.57 -17.11
C VAL A 127 13.13 29.14 -17.58
N LEU A 128 14.14 28.91 -18.43
CA LEU A 128 14.39 27.59 -19.03
C LEU A 128 14.50 26.44 -18.00
N ALA A 129 14.97 26.74 -16.79
CA ALA A 129 15.19 25.76 -15.74
C ALA A 129 14.04 25.63 -14.72
N GLY A 130 13.00 26.47 -14.80
CA GLY A 130 11.89 26.46 -13.84
C GLY A 130 11.26 27.83 -13.58
N CYS A 131 10.67 28.00 -12.40
CA CYS A 131 10.06 29.24 -11.96
C CYS A 131 11.02 30.00 -11.06
N GLN A 132 11.39 31.22 -11.47
CA GLN A 132 12.34 32.07 -10.75
C GLN A 132 11.61 33.08 -9.85
N ALA A 133 11.85 33.04 -8.54
CA ALA A 133 11.32 34.03 -7.61
C ALA A 133 12.07 35.37 -7.67
N ALA A 134 11.50 36.40 -7.05
CA ALA A 134 12.04 37.76 -7.06
C ALA A 134 13.44 37.90 -6.43
N ASP A 135 13.80 36.99 -5.52
CA ASP A 135 15.13 36.90 -4.88
C ASP A 135 16.18 36.20 -5.75
N GLY A 136 15.79 35.72 -6.93
CA GLY A 136 16.65 35.04 -7.89
C GLY A 136 16.70 33.52 -7.74
N THR A 137 16.04 32.93 -6.73
CA THR A 137 15.95 31.48 -6.56
C THR A 137 15.14 30.85 -7.68
N VAL A 138 15.58 29.70 -8.20
CA VAL A 138 14.89 28.97 -9.28
C VAL A 138 14.42 27.64 -8.72
N VAL A 139 13.10 27.44 -8.73
CA VAL A 139 12.46 26.16 -8.39
C VAL A 139 12.16 25.43 -9.69
N ALA A 140 12.52 24.14 -9.77
CA ALA A 140 12.24 23.33 -10.96
C ALA A 140 10.73 23.31 -11.27
N TYR A 141 10.40 23.11 -12.55
CA TYR A 141 9.00 22.99 -12.96
C TYR A 141 8.28 21.87 -12.21
N GLU A 142 7.06 22.17 -11.80
CA GLU A 142 6.12 21.16 -11.35
C GLU A 142 5.33 20.63 -12.55
N PHE A 143 5.04 19.33 -12.54
CA PHE A 143 4.32 18.67 -13.62
C PHE A 143 3.07 17.99 -13.07
N GLN A 144 2.07 17.80 -13.94
CA GLN A 144 0.96 16.92 -13.59
C GLN A 144 1.49 15.50 -13.38
N ASN A 145 1.27 14.95 -12.19
CA ASN A 145 1.71 13.61 -11.85
C ASN A 145 0.60 12.82 -11.12
N PRO A 146 -0.10 11.94 -11.85
CA PRO A 146 -1.02 10.97 -11.25
C PRO A 146 -0.36 9.90 -10.38
N GLY A 147 0.97 9.91 -10.25
CA GLY A 147 1.75 9.03 -9.39
C GLY A 147 1.43 7.56 -9.63
N VAL A 148 1.27 6.83 -8.53
CA VAL A 148 1.00 5.39 -8.57
C VAL A 148 -0.29 5.05 -9.30
N PHE A 149 -1.31 5.91 -9.27
CA PHE A 149 -2.54 5.69 -10.03
C PHE A 149 -2.25 5.61 -11.54
N GLY A 150 -1.47 6.56 -12.06
CA GLY A 150 -1.02 6.53 -13.45
C GLY A 150 -0.27 5.24 -13.79
N GLY A 151 0.61 4.80 -12.89
CA GLY A 151 1.30 3.52 -12.98
C GLY A 151 0.34 2.32 -13.09
N ILE A 152 -0.64 2.22 -12.18
CA ILE A 152 -1.64 1.14 -12.17
C ILE A 152 -2.43 1.12 -13.49
N VAL A 153 -2.89 2.27 -13.98
CA VAL A 153 -3.68 2.34 -15.22
C VAL A 153 -2.85 1.89 -16.42
N ILE A 154 -1.61 2.37 -16.56
CA ILE A 154 -0.72 1.90 -17.63
C ILE A 154 -0.45 0.39 -17.50
N GLY A 155 -0.27 -0.13 -16.29
CA GLY A 155 -0.10 -1.56 -16.04
C GLY A 155 -1.30 -2.39 -16.47
N LEU A 156 -2.52 -1.93 -16.17
CA LEU A 156 -3.76 -2.57 -16.61
C LEU A 156 -3.92 -2.55 -18.14
N LEU A 157 -3.61 -1.41 -18.77
CA LEU A 157 -3.62 -1.28 -20.22
C LEU A 157 -2.58 -2.22 -20.86
N ALA A 158 -1.37 -2.30 -20.32
CA ALA A 158 -0.35 -3.23 -20.79
C ALA A 158 -0.83 -4.69 -20.70
N ALA A 159 -1.43 -5.10 -19.58
CA ALA A 159 -2.00 -6.44 -19.44
C ALA A 159 -3.12 -6.71 -20.45
N TYR A 160 -3.98 -5.72 -20.69
CA TYR A 160 -5.09 -5.81 -21.66
C TYR A 160 -4.59 -5.95 -23.11
N PHE A 161 -3.74 -5.00 -23.56
CA PHE A 161 -3.22 -4.97 -24.92
C PHE A 161 -2.31 -6.16 -25.20
N TRP A 162 -1.53 -6.61 -24.21
CA TRP A 162 -0.74 -7.83 -24.36
C TRP A 162 -1.63 -9.04 -24.60
N GLN A 163 -2.65 -9.26 -23.77
CA GLN A 163 -3.59 -10.38 -23.98
C GLN A 163 -4.24 -10.34 -25.36
N ARG A 164 -4.59 -9.14 -25.84
CA ARG A 164 -5.29 -8.96 -27.10
C ARG A 164 -4.39 -9.09 -28.34
N PHE A 165 -3.12 -8.66 -28.26
CA PHE A 165 -2.27 -8.47 -29.43
C PHE A 165 -0.97 -9.28 -29.46
N HIS A 166 -0.59 -9.98 -28.39
CA HIS A 166 0.69 -10.71 -28.32
C HIS A 166 0.90 -11.83 -29.37
N ARG A 167 -0.15 -12.23 -30.11
CA ARG A 167 -0.07 -13.23 -31.20
C ARG A 167 -0.43 -12.66 -32.58
N THR A 168 -0.59 -11.34 -32.68
CA THR A 168 -0.98 -10.68 -33.93
C THR A 168 0.12 -10.83 -34.98
N ARG A 169 -0.28 -11.11 -36.22
CA ARG A 169 0.61 -11.07 -37.39
C ARG A 169 0.25 -9.86 -38.24
N LEU A 170 1.25 -9.08 -38.58
CA LEU A 170 1.24 -7.96 -39.50
C LEU A 170 1.62 -8.43 -40.90
N VAL A 171 1.51 -7.53 -41.86
CA VAL A 171 1.99 -7.69 -43.24
C VAL A 171 3.50 -7.96 -43.28
N ASP A 172 3.97 -8.64 -44.33
CA ASP A 172 5.31 -9.25 -44.38
C ASP A 172 6.46 -8.27 -44.12
N TRP A 173 6.39 -7.04 -44.64
CA TRP A 173 7.43 -6.03 -44.43
C TRP A 173 7.47 -5.48 -42.99
N LEU A 174 6.38 -5.60 -42.23
CA LEU A 174 6.31 -5.29 -40.79
C LEU A 174 6.54 -6.53 -39.91
N GLY A 175 6.94 -7.66 -40.51
CA GLY A 175 7.03 -8.96 -39.82
C GLY A 175 7.95 -8.95 -38.59
N PHE A 176 8.93 -8.04 -38.54
CA PHE A 176 9.79 -7.83 -37.36
C PHE A 176 8.99 -7.48 -36.11
N PHE A 177 7.89 -6.74 -36.24
CA PHE A 177 7.07 -6.29 -35.11
C PHE A 177 6.00 -7.31 -34.70
N ASN A 178 5.96 -8.50 -35.31
CA ASN A 178 4.93 -9.48 -35.02
C ASN A 178 4.88 -9.96 -33.56
N GLY A 179 3.67 -10.30 -33.13
CA GLY A 179 3.38 -10.90 -31.84
C GLY A 179 3.70 -9.99 -30.66
N ARG A 180 4.52 -10.47 -29.74
CA ARG A 180 4.86 -9.76 -28.48
C ARG A 180 5.57 -8.43 -28.71
N ARG A 181 6.32 -8.30 -29.81
CA ARG A 181 7.06 -7.07 -30.18
C ARG A 181 6.14 -5.92 -30.59
N LEU A 182 4.92 -6.22 -31.02
CA LEU A 182 3.91 -5.21 -31.37
C LEU A 182 3.39 -4.48 -30.13
N VAL A 183 3.32 -5.16 -29.00
CA VAL A 183 2.61 -4.66 -27.82
C VAL A 183 3.26 -3.39 -27.24
N PRO A 184 4.60 -3.29 -27.07
CA PRO A 184 5.23 -2.03 -26.66
C PRO A 184 4.96 -0.86 -27.60
N ILE A 185 4.85 -1.11 -28.91
CA ILE A 185 4.55 -0.07 -29.92
C ILE A 185 3.12 0.44 -29.74
N ILE A 186 2.15 -0.48 -29.59
CA ILE A 186 0.77 -0.11 -29.28
C ILE A 186 0.72 0.69 -27.97
N MET A 187 1.45 0.24 -26.95
CA MET A 187 1.50 0.91 -25.65
C MET A 187 2.03 2.33 -25.74
N ALA A 188 2.98 2.64 -26.62
CA ALA A 188 3.45 4.02 -26.82
C ALA A 188 2.30 4.94 -27.27
N PHE A 189 1.51 4.54 -28.26
CA PHE A 189 0.37 5.34 -28.73
C PHE A 189 -0.75 5.44 -27.67
N VAL A 190 -1.04 4.33 -26.99
CA VAL A 190 -2.02 4.29 -25.89
C VAL A 190 -1.58 5.21 -24.74
N ALA A 191 -0.29 5.22 -24.41
CA ALA A 191 0.29 6.05 -23.36
C ALA A 191 0.22 7.55 -23.71
N ILE A 192 0.48 7.94 -24.96
CA ILE A 192 0.29 9.33 -25.42
C ILE A 192 -1.16 9.75 -25.25
N ALA A 193 -2.11 8.92 -25.70
CA ALA A 193 -3.53 9.23 -25.58
C ALA A 193 -3.96 9.34 -24.10
N PHE A 194 -3.48 8.43 -23.25
CA PHE A 194 -3.78 8.46 -21.83
C PHE A 194 -3.15 9.67 -21.12
N ALA A 195 -1.88 10.00 -21.40
CA ALA A 195 -1.23 11.19 -20.86
C ALA A 195 -1.96 12.47 -21.27
N ALA A 196 -2.36 12.57 -22.55
CA ALA A 196 -3.16 13.68 -23.04
C ALA A 196 -4.49 13.80 -22.25
N ILE A 197 -5.19 12.69 -21.98
CA ILE A 197 -6.40 12.70 -21.16
C ILE A 197 -6.10 13.18 -19.73
N CYS A 198 -5.02 12.70 -19.12
CA CYS A 198 -4.63 13.09 -17.77
C CYS A 198 -4.39 14.60 -17.65
N LEU A 199 -3.81 15.27 -18.65
CA LEU A 199 -3.57 16.72 -18.58
C LEU A 199 -4.83 17.56 -18.34
N TRP A 200 -6.01 17.09 -18.77
CA TRP A 200 -7.28 17.82 -18.61
C TRP A 200 -8.16 17.24 -17.50
N ILE A 201 -8.17 15.91 -17.36
CA ILE A 201 -9.08 15.23 -16.44
C ILE A 201 -8.45 15.04 -15.06
N TRP A 202 -7.14 14.83 -14.98
CA TRP A 202 -6.48 14.58 -13.70
C TRP A 202 -6.47 15.79 -12.76
N PRO A 203 -6.19 17.05 -13.19
CA PRO A 203 -6.13 18.18 -12.28
C PRO A 203 -7.35 18.30 -11.35
N PRO A 204 -8.61 18.32 -11.83
CA PRO A 204 -9.76 18.43 -10.93
C PRO A 204 -9.96 17.19 -10.03
N ILE A 205 -9.51 16.01 -10.47
CA ILE A 205 -9.51 14.80 -9.63
C ILE A 205 -8.45 14.93 -8.53
N GLY A 206 -7.25 15.38 -8.89
CA GLY A 206 -6.14 15.65 -7.98
C GLY A 206 -6.55 16.63 -6.89
N ASP A 207 -7.09 17.79 -7.28
CA ASP A 207 -7.56 18.82 -6.35
C ASP A 207 -8.65 18.27 -5.40
N GLY A 208 -9.57 17.45 -5.92
CA GLY A 208 -10.61 16.80 -5.12
C GLY A 208 -10.06 15.79 -4.12
N LEU A 209 -9.06 15.00 -4.53
CA LEU A 209 -8.40 14.02 -3.66
C LEU A 209 -7.51 14.69 -2.61
N GLU A 210 -6.82 15.77 -2.98
CA GLU A 210 -6.03 16.59 -2.07
C GLU A 210 -6.93 17.26 -1.02
N SER A 211 -8.04 17.89 -1.44
CA SER A 211 -9.02 18.45 -0.52
C SER A 211 -9.61 17.41 0.44
N PHE A 212 -9.91 16.20 -0.07
CA PHE A 212 -10.35 15.09 0.78
C PHE A 212 -9.26 14.66 1.77
N SER A 213 -8.00 14.60 1.33
CA SER A 213 -6.86 14.28 2.19
C SER A 213 -6.67 15.33 3.27
N ASP A 214 -6.69 16.62 2.94
CA ASP A 214 -6.56 17.72 3.88
C ASP A 214 -7.69 17.74 4.90
N TRP A 215 -8.92 17.47 4.46
CA TRP A 215 -10.06 17.27 5.35
C TRP A 215 -9.80 16.12 6.32
N LEU A 216 -9.34 14.97 5.84
CA LEU A 216 -9.07 13.79 6.67
C LEU A 216 -7.93 14.06 7.66
N ILE A 217 -6.85 14.73 7.23
CA ILE A 217 -5.74 15.18 8.08
C ILE A 217 -6.27 16.11 9.17
N GLY A 218 -7.07 17.11 8.79
CA GLY A 218 -7.65 18.11 9.69
C GLY A 218 -8.56 17.56 10.78
N LEU A 219 -9.11 16.34 10.62
CA LEU A 219 -9.85 15.63 11.66
C LEU A 219 -8.97 15.08 12.81
N GLY A 220 -7.64 15.16 12.68
CA GLY A 220 -6.68 14.70 13.69
C GLY A 220 -6.92 13.24 14.08
N SER A 221 -7.15 13.00 15.38
CA SER A 221 -7.37 11.65 15.92
C SER A 221 -8.58 10.95 15.27
N TRP A 222 -9.64 11.69 14.94
CA TRP A 222 -10.79 11.11 14.25
C TRP A 222 -10.45 10.70 12.82
N GLY A 223 -9.64 11.51 12.14
CA GLY A 223 -9.14 11.20 10.80
C GLY A 223 -8.32 9.91 10.77
N ALA A 224 -7.37 9.78 11.71
CA ALA A 224 -6.58 8.56 11.91
C ALA A 224 -7.49 7.34 12.16
N GLY A 225 -8.51 7.51 13.01
CA GLY A 225 -9.47 6.44 13.31
C GLY A 225 -10.30 5.99 12.11
N ILE A 226 -10.87 6.93 11.35
CA ILE A 226 -11.64 6.64 10.13
C ILE A 226 -10.77 5.90 9.12
N PHE A 227 -9.54 6.36 8.93
CA PHE A 227 -8.57 5.69 8.06
C PHE A 227 -8.31 4.25 8.51
N GLY A 228 -8.07 4.01 9.80
CA GLY A 228 -7.84 2.67 10.35
C GLY A 228 -8.99 1.70 10.10
N VAL A 229 -10.23 2.13 10.30
CA VAL A 229 -11.42 1.31 10.02
C VAL A 229 -11.54 1.02 8.52
N ALA A 230 -11.41 2.04 7.68
CA ALA A 230 -11.53 1.90 6.22
C ALA A 230 -10.44 0.97 5.65
N ASN A 231 -9.20 1.11 6.15
CA ASN A 231 -8.07 0.28 5.78
C ASN A 231 -8.35 -1.20 6.06
N ARG A 232 -8.81 -1.55 7.28
CA ARG A 232 -9.16 -2.94 7.61
C ARG A 232 -10.37 -3.42 6.82
N ALA A 233 -11.42 -2.61 6.67
CA ALA A 233 -12.60 -3.00 5.88
C ALA A 233 -12.26 -3.35 4.42
N LEU A 234 -11.36 -2.60 3.80
CA LEU A 234 -10.92 -2.84 2.42
C LEU A 234 -9.90 -3.99 2.30
N LEU A 235 -9.27 -4.41 3.40
CA LEU A 235 -8.29 -5.50 3.39
C LEU A 235 -8.90 -6.84 3.01
N VAL A 236 -10.17 -7.07 3.38
CA VAL A 236 -10.94 -8.28 3.04
C VAL A 236 -10.90 -8.62 1.55
N ILE A 237 -10.85 -7.60 0.71
CA ILE A 237 -10.84 -7.71 -0.77
C ILE A 237 -9.54 -7.23 -1.39
N GLY A 238 -8.51 -6.97 -0.57
CA GLY A 238 -7.20 -6.48 -1.01
C GLY A 238 -7.19 -5.05 -1.55
N LEU A 239 -8.27 -4.29 -1.37
CA LEU A 239 -8.39 -2.91 -1.88
C LEU A 239 -7.83 -1.85 -0.93
N HIS A 240 -7.42 -2.22 0.28
CA HIS A 240 -6.79 -1.30 1.23
C HIS A 240 -5.56 -0.58 0.65
N GLN A 241 -4.89 -1.19 -0.34
CA GLN A 241 -3.78 -0.56 -1.02
C GLN A 241 -4.17 0.68 -1.85
N PHE A 242 -5.40 0.74 -2.36
CA PHE A 242 -5.93 1.95 -3.01
C PHE A 242 -6.15 3.10 -2.03
N LEU A 243 -6.38 2.78 -0.75
CA LEU A 243 -6.47 3.78 0.31
C LEU A 243 -5.06 4.19 0.79
N ASN A 244 -4.18 3.21 0.97
CA ASN A 244 -2.83 3.40 1.50
C ASN A 244 -1.96 4.25 0.60
N VAL A 245 -1.83 3.85 -0.67
CA VAL A 245 -0.87 4.44 -1.60
C VAL A 245 -0.99 5.97 -1.67
N PRO A 246 -2.17 6.57 -1.93
CA PRO A 246 -2.28 8.02 -1.98
C PRO A 246 -1.93 8.68 -0.64
N ILE A 247 -2.43 8.16 0.47
CA ILE A 247 -2.25 8.77 1.79
C ILE A 247 -0.80 8.65 2.28
N TRP A 248 -0.16 7.51 2.04
CA TRP A 248 1.18 7.24 2.52
C TRP A 248 2.28 7.80 1.61
N PHE A 249 2.03 8.00 0.31
CA PHE A 249 3.08 8.39 -0.65
C PHE A 249 2.76 9.62 -1.51
N GLN A 250 1.51 10.09 -1.58
CA GLN A 250 1.12 11.13 -2.54
C GLN A 250 0.54 12.39 -1.91
N PHE A 251 -0.24 12.28 -0.84
CA PHE A 251 -0.98 13.40 -0.27
C PHE A 251 -0.38 13.93 1.01
N GLY A 252 -0.58 15.24 1.24
CA GLY A 252 0.18 16.02 2.19
C GLY A 252 1.57 16.35 1.65
N SER A 253 2.09 17.52 2.01
CA SER A 253 3.38 18.02 1.58
C SER A 253 4.23 18.46 2.77
N TYR A 254 5.54 18.24 2.66
CA TYR A 254 6.52 18.79 3.59
C TYR A 254 7.72 19.30 2.80
N THR A 255 8.13 20.53 3.07
CA THR A 255 9.36 21.10 2.52
C THR A 255 10.49 20.85 3.51
N THR A 256 11.46 20.05 3.10
CA THR A 256 12.65 19.73 3.89
C THR A 256 13.57 20.95 4.05
N PRO A 257 14.50 20.95 5.02
CA PRO A 257 15.42 22.07 5.23
C PRO A 257 16.30 22.42 4.02
N ASP A 258 16.55 21.46 3.13
CA ASP A 258 17.29 21.64 1.88
C ASP A 258 16.39 22.07 0.70
N GLY A 259 15.11 22.37 0.95
CA GLY A 259 14.18 22.92 -0.03
C GLY A 259 13.46 21.90 -0.91
N GLN A 260 13.63 20.60 -0.67
CA GLN A 260 12.92 19.55 -1.40
C GLN A 260 11.50 19.39 -0.86
N VAL A 261 10.52 19.31 -1.75
CA VAL A 261 9.15 18.99 -1.36
C VAL A 261 8.97 17.48 -1.43
N VAL A 262 8.58 16.87 -0.32
CA VAL A 262 8.21 15.46 -0.24
C VAL A 262 6.73 15.30 0.06
N HIS A 263 6.15 14.19 -0.41
CA HIS A 263 4.72 13.94 -0.33
C HIS A 263 4.40 12.58 0.31
N GLY A 264 3.23 12.50 0.95
CA GLY A 264 2.76 11.28 1.59
C GLY A 264 3.25 11.11 3.02
N ASP A 265 2.40 10.55 3.87
CA ASP A 265 2.65 10.41 5.31
C ASP A 265 3.96 9.66 5.66
N ILE A 266 4.29 8.59 4.91
CA ILE A 266 5.52 7.83 5.12
C ILE A 266 6.74 8.64 4.70
N THR A 267 6.73 9.21 3.50
CA THR A 267 7.88 9.96 2.96
C THR A 267 8.16 11.21 3.80
N ARG A 268 7.10 11.91 4.22
CA ARG A 268 7.18 13.07 5.12
C ARG A 268 7.82 12.69 6.46
N PHE A 269 7.36 11.60 7.07
CA PHE A 269 7.95 11.09 8.32
C PHE A 269 9.44 10.75 8.16
N LEU A 270 9.80 10.02 7.09
CA LEU A 270 11.20 9.66 6.82
C LEU A 270 12.07 10.88 6.46
N ALA A 271 11.46 11.98 6.01
CA ALA A 271 12.14 13.25 5.78
C ALA A 271 12.20 14.16 7.02
N GLY A 272 11.72 13.67 8.17
CA GLY A 272 11.80 14.38 9.46
C GLY A 272 10.66 15.36 9.71
N ASP A 273 9.53 15.24 9.03
CA ASP A 273 8.34 16.05 9.33
C ASP A 273 7.75 15.66 10.71
N PRO A 274 7.77 16.55 11.71
CA PRO A 274 7.26 16.25 13.04
C PRO A 274 5.73 16.15 13.09
N THR A 275 5.02 16.48 12.01
CA THR A 275 3.55 16.41 11.90
C THR A 275 3.07 15.20 11.09
N ALA A 276 3.99 14.38 10.57
CA ALA A 276 3.67 13.16 9.88
C ALA A 276 3.44 11.97 10.84
N GLY A 277 2.90 10.88 10.31
CA GLY A 277 2.65 9.64 11.03
C GLY A 277 1.19 9.41 11.42
N GLN A 278 0.28 10.34 11.07
CA GLN A 278 -1.13 10.28 11.43
C GLN A 278 -1.82 9.00 10.96
N PHE A 279 -1.41 8.50 9.79
CA PHE A 279 -1.97 7.32 9.15
C PHE A 279 -1.06 6.10 9.26
N THR A 280 -0.05 6.14 10.13
CA THR A 280 0.88 5.03 10.38
C THR A 280 0.99 4.64 11.86
N SER A 281 1.06 5.61 12.79
CA SER A 281 1.45 5.35 14.18
C SER A 281 0.56 4.35 14.92
N GLY A 282 -0.75 4.40 14.70
CA GLY A 282 -1.68 3.54 15.42
C GLY A 282 -1.76 2.10 14.93
N PHE A 283 -1.01 1.72 13.89
CA PHE A 283 -0.86 0.32 13.51
C PHE A 283 0.10 -0.43 14.45
N PHE A 284 1.10 0.23 15.05
CA PHE A 284 2.07 -0.43 15.93
C PHE A 284 1.40 -1.14 17.12
N PRO A 285 0.48 -0.52 17.89
CA PRO A 285 -0.25 -1.22 18.96
C PRO A 285 -1.02 -2.45 18.46
N ILE A 286 -1.54 -2.41 17.22
CA ILE A 286 -2.30 -3.52 16.65
C ILE A 286 -1.36 -4.66 16.26
N MET A 287 -0.36 -4.38 15.45
CA MET A 287 0.52 -5.37 14.84
C MET A 287 1.46 -6.00 15.85
N MET A 288 1.98 -5.21 16.80
CA MET A 288 2.94 -5.68 17.79
C MET A 288 2.29 -6.30 19.03
N PHE A 289 1.04 -5.95 19.37
CA PHE A 289 0.46 -6.38 20.64
C PHE A 289 -0.92 -7.00 20.49
N ALA A 290 -1.85 -6.31 19.84
CA ALA A 290 -3.23 -6.75 19.73
C ALA A 290 -3.39 -8.07 18.96
N LEU A 291 -2.74 -8.17 17.80
CA LEU A 291 -2.79 -9.36 16.94
C LEU A 291 -2.08 -10.56 17.57
N PRO A 292 -0.86 -10.45 18.12
CA PRO A 292 -0.28 -11.52 18.92
C PRO A 292 -1.17 -11.99 20.08
N ALA A 293 -1.87 -11.08 20.74
CA ALA A 293 -2.82 -11.42 21.80
C ALA A 293 -4.07 -12.14 21.27
N ALA A 294 -4.58 -11.76 20.08
CA ALA A 294 -5.63 -12.51 19.39
C ALA A 294 -5.17 -13.92 18.99
N ALA A 295 -3.94 -14.07 18.48
CA ALA A 295 -3.36 -15.36 18.15
C ALA A 295 -3.27 -16.27 19.39
N LEU A 296 -2.85 -15.71 20.54
CA LEU A 296 -2.87 -16.42 21.82
C LEU A 296 -4.29 -16.83 22.25
N ALA A 297 -5.27 -15.95 22.09
CA ALA A 297 -6.67 -16.25 22.39
C ALA A 297 -7.24 -17.37 21.51
N ILE A 298 -6.90 -17.40 20.23
CA ILE A 298 -7.27 -18.49 19.30
C ILE A 298 -6.60 -19.80 19.75
N ALA A 299 -5.29 -19.79 20.00
CA ALA A 299 -4.55 -20.97 20.46
C ALA A 299 -5.12 -21.56 21.76
N HIS A 300 -5.43 -20.72 22.75
CA HIS A 300 -6.06 -21.17 23.98
C HIS A 300 -7.47 -21.73 23.74
N SER A 301 -8.17 -21.29 22.70
CA SER A 301 -9.56 -21.67 22.41
C SER A 301 -9.68 -22.93 21.57
N ALA A 302 -8.59 -23.41 20.98
CA ALA A 302 -8.54 -24.69 20.29
C ALA A 302 -8.91 -25.87 21.21
N LYS A 303 -9.44 -26.94 20.60
CA LYS A 303 -9.75 -28.22 21.25
C LYS A 303 -8.48 -28.78 21.93
N PRO A 304 -8.58 -29.44 23.09
CA PRO A 304 -7.39 -29.88 23.86
C PRO A 304 -6.37 -30.69 23.05
N HIS A 305 -6.83 -31.55 22.14
CA HIS A 305 -5.96 -32.39 21.31
C HIS A 305 -5.26 -31.63 20.16
N ARG A 306 -5.79 -30.47 19.71
CA ARG A 306 -5.18 -29.64 18.66
C ARG A 306 -4.39 -28.44 19.19
N ARG A 307 -4.47 -28.17 20.50
CA ARG A 307 -3.88 -26.96 21.11
C ARG A 307 -2.37 -26.82 20.85
N LYS A 308 -1.62 -27.93 20.76
CA LYS A 308 -0.18 -27.90 20.46
C LYS A 308 0.10 -27.47 19.01
N GLU A 309 -0.62 -28.05 18.06
CA GLU A 309 -0.53 -27.73 16.63
C GLU A 309 -0.93 -26.26 16.38
N VAL A 310 -2.12 -25.87 16.83
CA VAL A 310 -2.64 -24.51 16.67
C VAL A 310 -1.80 -23.50 17.43
N GLY A 311 -1.31 -23.86 18.62
CA GLY A 311 -0.39 -23.02 19.37
C GLY A 311 0.89 -22.70 18.61
N GLY A 312 1.48 -23.71 17.94
CA GLY A 312 2.65 -23.51 17.07
C GLY A 312 2.34 -22.61 15.87
N LEU A 313 1.20 -22.84 15.20
CA LEU A 313 0.74 -22.02 14.08
C LEU A 313 0.53 -20.55 14.49
N MET A 314 -0.25 -20.32 15.55
CA MET A 314 -0.59 -18.99 16.07
C MET A 314 0.64 -18.24 16.58
N LEU A 315 1.60 -18.95 17.21
CA LEU A 315 2.88 -18.35 17.57
C LEU A 315 3.65 -17.88 16.35
N SER A 316 3.73 -18.70 15.29
CA SER A 316 4.44 -18.35 14.07
C SER A 316 3.84 -17.11 13.39
N VAL A 317 2.53 -17.10 13.13
CA VAL A 317 1.88 -15.95 12.47
C VAL A 317 1.81 -14.72 13.38
N GLY A 318 1.69 -14.90 14.70
CA GLY A 318 1.77 -13.83 15.68
C GLY A 318 3.15 -13.18 15.73
N LEU A 319 4.22 -13.97 15.68
CA LEU A 319 5.60 -13.46 15.56
C LEU A 319 5.83 -12.75 14.23
N THR A 320 5.26 -13.25 13.12
CA THR A 320 5.30 -12.55 11.84
C THR A 320 4.68 -11.16 11.95
N SER A 321 3.48 -11.04 12.52
CA SER A 321 2.83 -9.75 12.78
C SER A 321 3.69 -8.86 13.69
N PHE A 322 4.21 -9.41 14.78
CA PHE A 322 5.02 -8.64 15.74
C PHE A 322 6.30 -8.08 15.13
N VAL A 323 7.08 -8.92 14.43
CA VAL A 323 8.40 -8.55 13.93
C VAL A 323 8.30 -7.70 12.66
N THR A 324 7.44 -8.11 11.73
CA THR A 324 7.40 -7.55 10.37
C THR A 324 6.20 -6.64 10.12
N GLY A 325 5.18 -6.68 10.97
CA GLY A 325 3.91 -5.98 10.74
C GLY A 325 2.99 -6.64 9.70
N ILE A 326 3.35 -7.80 9.13
CA ILE A 326 2.49 -8.52 8.19
C ILE A 326 1.36 -9.20 8.96
N THR A 327 0.12 -8.82 8.68
CA THR A 327 -1.06 -9.23 9.45
C THR A 327 -1.90 -10.29 8.75
N GLU A 328 -1.80 -10.38 7.42
CA GLU A 328 -2.68 -11.19 6.58
C GLU A 328 -2.72 -12.67 6.96
N PRO A 329 -1.60 -13.37 7.23
CA PRO A 329 -1.64 -14.78 7.61
C PRO A 329 -2.48 -15.05 8.85
N LEU A 330 -2.49 -14.10 9.80
CA LEU A 330 -3.27 -14.21 11.03
C LEU A 330 -4.71 -13.73 10.82
N GLU A 331 -4.93 -12.59 10.16
CA GLU A 331 -6.27 -12.07 9.90
C GLU A 331 -7.11 -13.04 9.06
N TYR A 332 -6.52 -13.65 8.02
CA TYR A 332 -7.20 -14.62 7.17
C TYR A 332 -7.59 -15.91 7.91
N SER A 333 -6.96 -16.20 9.05
CA SER A 333 -7.33 -17.36 9.87
C SER A 333 -8.70 -17.21 10.55
N PHE A 334 -9.23 -15.99 10.69
CA PHE A 334 -10.54 -15.75 11.31
C PHE A 334 -11.47 -14.87 10.47
N LEU A 335 -10.97 -14.12 9.49
CA LEU A 335 -11.76 -13.22 8.64
C LEU A 335 -13.01 -13.89 8.04
N PHE A 336 -12.84 -15.06 7.42
CA PHE A 336 -13.92 -15.75 6.70
C PHE A 336 -14.77 -16.65 7.62
N ILE A 337 -14.17 -17.14 8.70
CA ILE A 337 -14.78 -18.10 9.62
C ILE A 337 -15.56 -17.39 10.73
N ALA A 338 -15.08 -16.22 11.14
CA ALA A 338 -15.65 -15.42 12.23
C ALA A 338 -15.72 -13.92 11.85
N PRO A 339 -16.61 -13.53 10.92
CA PRO A 339 -16.72 -12.14 10.44
C PRO A 339 -16.94 -11.12 11.57
N VAL A 340 -17.63 -11.52 12.65
CA VAL A 340 -17.85 -10.67 13.83
C VAL A 340 -16.52 -10.26 14.48
N LEU A 341 -15.56 -11.18 14.60
CA LEU A 341 -14.23 -10.87 15.13
C LEU A 341 -13.50 -9.88 14.22
N TYR A 342 -13.69 -10.00 12.91
CA TYR A 342 -13.07 -9.10 11.95
C TYR A 342 -13.65 -7.69 11.98
N VAL A 343 -14.96 -7.54 12.09
CA VAL A 343 -15.60 -6.22 12.26
C VAL A 343 -15.07 -5.54 13.53
N ILE A 344 -14.98 -6.28 14.63
CA ILE A 344 -14.43 -5.74 15.88
C ILE A 344 -12.95 -5.40 15.73
N HIS A 345 -12.17 -6.25 15.07
CA HIS A 345 -10.78 -5.96 14.76
C HIS A 345 -10.64 -4.65 13.97
N ALA A 346 -11.45 -4.44 12.92
CA ALA A 346 -11.44 -3.22 12.12
C ALA A 346 -11.77 -1.97 12.96
N LEU A 347 -12.81 -2.05 13.80
CA LEU A 347 -13.18 -0.95 14.69
C LEU A 347 -12.09 -0.64 15.72
N LEU A 348 -11.53 -1.66 16.36
CA LEU A 348 -10.47 -1.48 17.34
C LEU A 348 -9.17 -0.98 16.71
N THR A 349 -8.87 -1.33 15.45
CA THR A 349 -7.78 -0.69 14.69
C THR A 349 -8.03 0.80 14.53
N GLY A 350 -9.24 1.22 14.17
CA GLY A 350 -9.61 2.64 14.16
C GLY A 350 -9.45 3.31 15.53
N VAL A 351 -9.85 2.66 16.61
CA VAL A 351 -9.64 3.19 17.97
C VAL A 351 -8.14 3.32 18.28
N SER A 352 -7.32 2.34 17.89
CA SER A 352 -5.86 2.38 18.08
C SER A 352 -5.23 3.55 17.34
N MET A 353 -5.66 3.79 16.10
CA MET A 353 -5.25 4.96 15.31
C MET A 353 -5.61 6.27 15.99
N ALA A 354 -6.86 6.42 16.41
CA ALA A 354 -7.32 7.64 17.07
C ALA A 354 -6.61 7.90 18.40
N VAL A 355 -6.49 6.87 19.24
CA VAL A 355 -5.88 6.95 20.58
C VAL A 355 -4.39 7.26 20.49
N THR A 356 -3.66 6.55 19.63
CA THR A 356 -2.22 6.75 19.45
C THR A 356 -1.92 8.18 19.02
N TRP A 357 -2.68 8.70 18.04
CA TRP A 357 -2.55 10.09 17.61
C TRP A 357 -2.97 11.09 18.70
N ALA A 358 -4.04 10.81 19.45
CA ALA A 358 -4.52 11.68 20.54
C ALA A 358 -3.48 11.84 21.67
N PHE A 359 -2.67 10.81 21.94
CA PHE A 359 -1.57 10.88 22.90
C PHE A 359 -0.31 11.60 22.34
N GLY A 360 -0.36 12.04 21.08
CA GLY A 360 0.72 12.75 20.39
C GLY A 360 1.91 11.86 20.06
N VAL A 361 1.64 10.58 19.74
CA VAL A 361 2.64 9.66 19.23
C VAL A 361 2.71 9.83 17.73
N HIS A 362 3.87 10.25 17.23
CA HIS A 362 4.12 10.40 15.79
C HIS A 362 5.26 9.45 15.43
N ASP A 363 4.90 8.32 14.84
CA ASP A 363 5.80 7.29 14.37
C ASP A 363 5.34 6.80 12.99
N GLY A 364 6.29 6.36 12.18
CA GLY A 364 6.10 5.91 10.82
C GLY A 364 6.74 4.57 10.58
N PHE A 365 6.36 3.95 9.46
CA PHE A 365 6.99 2.73 8.97
C PHE A 365 7.21 2.86 7.48
N SER A 366 8.14 2.08 6.95
CA SER A 366 8.39 2.07 5.51
C SER A 366 7.66 0.94 4.78
N PHE A 367 7.30 -0.11 5.51
CA PHE A 367 6.50 -1.23 4.98
C PHE A 367 5.32 -1.57 5.85
N SER A 368 5.55 -1.80 7.14
CA SER A 368 4.48 -2.09 8.08
C SER A 368 4.89 -1.78 9.52
N ALA A 369 3.93 -1.69 10.43
CA ALA A 369 4.17 -1.25 11.81
C ALA A 369 4.69 -2.38 12.72
N GLY A 370 5.73 -3.09 12.27
CA GLY A 370 6.40 -4.16 13.02
C GLY A 370 7.53 -3.66 13.91
N LEU A 371 8.08 -4.55 14.73
CA LEU A 371 9.21 -4.27 15.62
C LEU A 371 10.42 -3.67 14.89
N ILE A 372 10.70 -4.12 13.67
CA ILE A 372 11.84 -3.63 12.88
C ILE A 372 11.66 -2.13 12.61
N ASP A 373 10.53 -1.73 12.04
CA ASP A 373 10.21 -0.32 11.78
C ASP A 373 10.17 0.51 13.07
N TYR A 374 9.60 -0.04 14.15
CA TYR A 374 9.54 0.64 15.45
C TYR A 374 10.93 0.96 16.02
N VAL A 375 11.85 0.00 15.99
CA VAL A 375 13.20 0.19 16.53
C VAL A 375 14.02 1.09 15.63
N ILE A 376 13.97 0.88 14.31
CA ILE A 376 14.80 1.64 13.39
C ILE A 376 14.35 3.11 13.34
N ASN A 377 13.06 3.40 13.46
CA ASN A 377 12.52 4.77 13.41
C ASN A 377 12.49 5.48 14.76
N TRP A 378 12.97 4.85 15.83
CA TRP A 378 12.93 5.40 17.19
C TRP A 378 13.49 6.82 17.31
N GLY A 379 14.58 7.13 16.59
CA GLY A 379 15.22 8.46 16.60
C GLY A 379 14.42 9.56 15.90
N LEU A 380 13.58 9.20 14.93
CA LEU A 380 12.71 10.13 14.20
C LEU A 380 11.34 10.31 14.87
N ALA A 381 10.90 9.31 15.63
CA ALA A 381 9.58 9.29 16.22
C ALA A 381 9.40 10.26 17.39
N THR A 382 8.20 10.84 17.50
CA THR A 382 7.77 11.62 18.67
C THR A 382 7.05 10.72 19.66
N LYS A 383 7.57 10.64 20.89
CA LYS A 383 7.07 9.79 21.99
C LYS A 383 6.88 8.30 21.60
N PRO A 384 7.82 7.63 20.90
CA PRO A 384 7.66 6.24 20.46
C PRO A 384 7.39 5.28 21.63
N TRP A 385 7.97 5.55 22.80
CA TRP A 385 7.79 4.73 24.01
C TRP A 385 6.33 4.54 24.44
N LEU A 386 5.41 5.47 24.10
CA LEU A 386 3.97 5.35 24.42
C LEU A 386 3.27 4.23 23.63
N ILE A 387 3.86 3.76 22.54
CA ILE A 387 3.34 2.61 21.78
C ILE A 387 3.28 1.36 22.66
N ILE A 388 4.22 1.18 23.59
CA ILE A 388 4.27 0.02 24.49
C ILE A 388 3.05 -0.03 25.44
N PRO A 389 2.78 0.98 26.30
CA PRO A 389 1.63 0.93 27.19
C PRO A 389 0.29 0.92 26.42
N ILE A 390 0.17 1.66 25.30
CA ILE A 390 -1.02 1.61 24.45
C ILE A 390 -1.20 0.19 23.89
N GLY A 391 -0.15 -0.38 23.33
CA GLY A 391 -0.12 -1.75 22.80
C GLY A 391 -0.51 -2.79 23.84
N LEU A 392 0.05 -2.73 25.04
CA LEU A 392 -0.30 -3.65 26.14
C LEU A 392 -1.78 -3.54 26.53
N ALA A 393 -2.35 -2.33 26.57
CA ALA A 393 -3.78 -2.16 26.79
C ALA A 393 -4.62 -2.81 25.69
N PHE A 394 -4.23 -2.60 24.42
CA PHE A 394 -4.87 -3.27 23.27
C PHE A 394 -4.71 -4.79 23.29
N ALA A 395 -3.56 -5.33 23.73
CA ALA A 395 -3.38 -6.77 23.90
C ALA A 395 -4.36 -7.36 24.91
N VAL A 396 -4.57 -6.70 26.04
CA VAL A 396 -5.56 -7.14 27.05
C VAL A 396 -6.98 -7.12 26.45
N VAL A 397 -7.35 -6.01 25.80
CA VAL A 397 -8.67 -5.87 25.16
C VAL A 397 -8.88 -6.96 24.11
N TYR A 398 -7.93 -7.15 23.20
CA TYR A 398 -8.01 -8.16 22.15
C TYR A 398 -8.08 -9.58 22.69
N TYR A 399 -7.22 -9.93 23.64
CA TYR A 399 -7.23 -11.26 24.24
C TYR A 399 -8.59 -11.57 24.86
N VAL A 400 -9.12 -10.66 25.69
CA VAL A 400 -10.41 -10.85 26.36
C VAL A 400 -11.55 -10.94 25.35
N VAL A 401 -11.63 -9.99 24.41
CA VAL A 401 -12.71 -9.95 23.43
C VAL A 401 -12.70 -11.19 22.53
N PHE A 402 -11.54 -11.56 21.97
CA PHE A 402 -11.43 -12.76 21.14
C PHE A 402 -11.78 -14.00 21.94
N ARG A 403 -11.20 -14.18 23.14
CA ARG A 403 -11.45 -15.35 23.99
C ARG A 403 -12.92 -15.50 24.35
N VAL A 404 -13.58 -14.41 24.75
CA VAL A 404 -14.99 -14.42 25.16
C VAL A 404 -15.88 -14.70 23.96
N LEU A 405 -15.67 -14.03 22.82
CA LEU A 405 -16.53 -14.22 21.65
C LEU A 405 -16.36 -15.60 21.00
N ILE A 406 -15.12 -16.10 20.90
CA ILE A 406 -14.86 -17.45 20.37
C ILE A 406 -15.59 -18.49 21.21
N THR A 407 -15.55 -18.37 22.53
CA THR A 407 -16.16 -19.37 23.43
C THR A 407 -17.67 -19.20 23.59
N LYS A 408 -18.20 -17.97 23.66
CA LYS A 408 -19.63 -17.72 23.86
C LYS A 408 -20.47 -17.90 22.60
N LEU A 409 -19.90 -17.58 21.43
CA LEU A 409 -20.60 -17.72 20.14
C LEU A 409 -20.24 -19.01 19.41
N ASP A 410 -19.45 -19.89 20.05
CA ASP A 410 -18.90 -21.12 19.47
C ASP A 410 -18.28 -20.92 18.07
N LEU A 411 -17.44 -19.90 17.93
CA LEU A 411 -16.80 -19.59 16.65
C LEU A 411 -15.81 -20.70 16.29
N LYS A 412 -15.88 -21.20 15.05
CA LYS A 412 -15.05 -22.30 14.52
C LYS A 412 -13.63 -21.87 14.13
N THR A 413 -13.00 -21.01 14.92
CA THR A 413 -11.60 -20.58 14.70
C THR A 413 -10.64 -21.77 14.64
N PRO A 414 -9.43 -21.63 14.06
CA PRO A 414 -8.48 -22.73 13.90
C PRO A 414 -8.36 -23.63 15.15
N GLY A 415 -8.58 -24.93 14.97
CA GLY A 415 -8.58 -25.91 16.06
C GLY A 415 -9.92 -26.14 16.76
N ARG A 416 -11.00 -25.49 16.31
CA ARG A 416 -12.37 -25.66 16.82
C ARG A 416 -13.34 -26.21 15.77
N GLU A 417 -12.86 -26.53 14.56
CA GLU A 417 -13.63 -27.14 13.47
C GLU A 417 -14.20 -28.50 13.88
N ASP A 418 -15.33 -28.88 13.27
CA ASP A 418 -15.96 -30.18 13.52
C ASP A 418 -15.18 -31.29 12.79
N GLU A 419 -15.13 -32.50 13.37
CA GLU A 419 -14.20 -33.55 12.94
C GLU A 419 -14.45 -34.04 11.50
N GLU A 420 -15.70 -33.98 11.03
CA GLU A 420 -16.09 -34.35 9.67
C GLU A 420 -15.55 -33.38 8.59
N GLU A 421 -15.35 -32.10 8.90
CA GLU A 421 -14.82 -31.10 7.95
C GLU A 421 -13.30 -31.20 7.74
N VAL A 422 -12.58 -31.86 8.66
CA VAL A 422 -11.11 -31.98 8.62
C VAL A 422 -10.65 -33.13 7.71
N GLU A 423 -11.45 -34.21 7.59
CA GLU A 423 -11.12 -35.32 6.69
C GLU A 423 -11.16 -34.95 5.19
N ASP A 424 -11.98 -33.96 4.81
CA ASP A 424 -12.15 -33.55 3.40
C ASP A 424 -10.99 -32.66 2.90
N THR A 425 -10.37 -31.88 3.79
CA THR A 425 -9.25 -30.97 3.45
C THR A 425 -7.88 -31.64 3.43
N THR A 426 -7.73 -32.80 4.09
CA THR A 426 -6.47 -33.57 4.14
C THR A 426 -6.40 -34.67 3.08
N LYS A 427 -7.52 -34.97 2.40
CA LYS A 427 -7.61 -35.94 1.30
C LYS A 427 -7.58 -35.30 -0.11
N ALA A 428 -7.56 -33.96 -0.21
CA ALA A 428 -7.62 -33.20 -1.47
C ALA A 428 -6.26 -32.74 -2.00
#